data_AF-A0A2L1S972-F1
#
_entry.id   AF-A0A2L1S972-F1
#
_cell.length_a   1.000
_cell.length_b   1.000
_cell.length_c   1.000
_cell.angle_alpha   90.00
_cell.angle_beta   90.00
_cell.angle_gamma   90.00
#
_symmetry.space_group_name_H-M   'P 1'
#
loop_
_entity.id
_entity.type
_entity.pdbx_description
1 polymer ?
#
loop_
_entity_poly.entity_id
_entity_poly.type
_entity_poly.pdbx_seq_one_letter_code
_entity_poly.pdbx_strand_id
1 'polypeptide(L)'
;MFELPVGVVLAFLAYASFSVADALIKTTGPALSVFEIAFFTTTFSIIPAMLTKRGERWRDMYKLEHPWLVHLRCLTAISGTACVMYAFTHIQFAEVYAIGFTTPLFVTLLSVLLLREHVALHRWVLLFISFLGVVLVIRPGMRALETGHFVMMAGAVLGAITTTILRHVAPKERRVSLVGLQVLYSAIVNAVLMLPDFVVPTPAQLGVLLGIGLLGGMGGLLLIQASRQTPANLIAPVQYSQLIWAILFGALFFNEYPDWIAIVGMLVVVGAGLLNVLTERPRIRWKPRIFFFRIGQ
;
A
#
# COMPACT_ATOMS: atom_id res chain seq x y z
N MET A 1 -8.73 32.05 6.66
CA MET A 1 -7.88 31.36 5.69
C MET A 1 -7.70 29.95 6.22
N PHE A 2 -8.28 28.92 5.59
CA PHE A 2 -8.10 27.54 6.04
C PHE A 2 -6.65 27.14 5.77
N GLU A 3 -5.76 27.29 6.75
CA GLU A 3 -4.40 26.78 6.62
C GLU A 3 -4.47 25.26 6.62
N LEU A 4 -4.25 24.67 5.44
CA LEU A 4 -4.13 23.23 5.30
C LEU A 4 -2.97 22.77 6.20
N PRO A 5 -3.17 21.80 7.10
CA PRO A 5 -2.10 21.29 7.93
C PRO A 5 -0.94 20.84 7.04
N VAL A 6 0.29 21.22 7.40
CA VAL A 6 1.49 20.91 6.60
C VAL A 6 1.58 19.42 6.27
N GLY A 7 1.17 18.53 7.19
CA GLY A 7 1.15 17.09 6.95
C GLY A 7 0.19 16.64 5.85
N VAL A 8 -0.92 17.35 5.58
CA VAL A 8 -1.81 17.06 4.45
C VAL A 8 -1.11 17.32 3.13
N VAL A 9 -0.37 18.43 3.02
CA VAL A 9 0.42 18.77 1.83
C VAL A 9 1.54 17.75 1.63
N LEU A 10 2.24 17.38 2.70
CA LEU A 10 3.28 16.34 2.64
C LEU A 10 2.73 14.98 2.21
N ALA A 11 1.55 14.59 2.70
CA ALA A 11 0.87 13.37 2.27
C ALA A 11 0.48 13.43 0.79
N PHE A 12 -0.01 14.57 0.31
CA PHE A 12 -0.39 14.74 -1.09
C PHE A 12 0.82 14.60 -2.01
N LEU A 13 1.93 15.25 -1.65
CA LEU A 13 3.21 15.11 -2.36
C LEU A 13 3.74 13.66 -2.30
N ALA A 14 3.56 12.96 -1.17
CA ALA A 14 3.92 11.56 -1.06
C ALA A 14 3.13 10.69 -2.05
N TYR A 15 1.81 10.81 -2.08
CA TYR A 15 0.95 10.04 -2.99
C TYR A 15 1.16 10.41 -4.46
N ALA A 16 1.45 11.68 -4.76
CA ALA A 16 1.87 12.09 -6.10
C ALA A 16 3.19 11.41 -6.50
N SER A 17 4.20 11.42 -5.60
CA SER A 17 5.49 10.75 -5.82
C SER A 17 5.32 9.25 -6.05
N PHE A 18 4.49 8.58 -5.26
CA PHE A 18 4.16 7.17 -5.47
C PHE A 18 3.48 6.93 -6.81
N SER A 19 2.53 7.78 -7.20
CA SER A 19 1.82 7.62 -8.47
C SER A 19 2.75 7.81 -9.68
N VAL A 20 3.74 8.70 -9.59
CA VAL A 20 4.78 8.84 -10.63
C VAL A 20 5.67 7.59 -10.66
N ALA A 21 6.07 7.06 -9.49
CA ALA A 21 6.84 5.82 -9.42
C ALA A 21 6.08 4.64 -10.03
N ASP A 22 4.78 4.51 -9.75
CA ASP A 22 3.90 3.48 -10.32
C ASP A 22 3.82 3.62 -11.84
N ALA A 23 3.77 4.84 -12.38
CA ALA A 23 3.74 5.08 -13.82
C ALA A 23 5.05 4.62 -14.46
N LEU A 24 6.19 4.94 -13.85
CA LEU A 24 7.49 4.46 -14.30
C LEU A 24 7.58 2.92 -14.24
N ILE A 25 7.06 2.27 -13.19
CA ILE A 25 6.98 0.80 -13.09
C ILE A 25 6.20 0.21 -14.27
N LYS A 26 5.07 0.81 -14.64
CA LYS A 26 4.28 0.34 -15.79
C LYS A 26 5.05 0.49 -17.11
N THR A 27 5.82 1.56 -17.29
CA THR A 27 6.66 1.72 -18.50
C THR A 27 7.77 0.68 -18.61
N THR A 28 8.30 0.18 -17.48
CA THR A 28 9.38 -0.82 -17.47
C THR A 28 8.86 -2.26 -17.48
N GLY A 29 7.58 -2.47 -17.17
CA GLY A 29 6.94 -3.79 -17.11
C GLY A 29 7.14 -4.73 -18.30
N PRO A 30 7.11 -4.25 -19.56
CA PRO A 30 7.33 -5.13 -20.72
C PRO A 30 8.78 -5.62 -20.86
N ALA A 31 9.74 -4.94 -20.24
CA ALA A 31 11.17 -5.17 -20.48
C ALA A 31 11.88 -5.85 -19.31
N LEU A 32 11.37 -5.70 -18.08
CA LEU A 32 11.98 -6.21 -16.85
C LEU A 32 10.96 -7.00 -16.05
N SER A 33 11.43 -8.04 -15.35
CA SER A 33 10.56 -8.78 -14.44
C SER A 33 10.10 -7.91 -13.26
N VAL A 34 8.92 -8.21 -12.73
CA VAL A 34 8.35 -7.55 -11.55
C VAL A 34 9.31 -7.61 -10.35
N PHE A 35 9.96 -8.76 -10.16
CA PHE A 35 10.92 -8.98 -9.07
C PHE A 35 12.19 -8.17 -9.26
N GLU A 36 12.66 -8.01 -10.50
CA GLU A 36 13.81 -7.19 -10.80
C GLU A 36 13.54 -5.70 -10.51
N ILE A 37 12.39 -5.19 -10.98
CA ILE A 37 11.95 -3.82 -10.67
C ILE A 37 11.88 -3.61 -9.15
N ALA A 38 11.28 -4.57 -8.42
CA ALA A 38 11.15 -4.52 -6.97
C ALA A 38 12.51 -4.55 -6.25
N PHE A 39 13.47 -5.34 -6.74
CA PHE A 39 14.82 -5.44 -6.18
C PHE A 39 15.58 -4.11 -6.29
N PHE A 40 15.63 -3.52 -7.49
CA PHE A 40 16.32 -2.23 -7.69
C PHE A 40 15.61 -1.10 -6.96
N THR A 41 14.27 -1.08 -6.96
CA THR A 41 13.47 -0.09 -6.21
C THR A 41 13.79 -0.16 -4.72
N THR A 42 13.81 -1.37 -4.14
CA THR A 42 14.16 -1.55 -2.72
C THR A 42 15.57 -1.05 -2.45
N THR A 43 16.54 -1.41 -3.30
CA THR A 43 17.95 -1.03 -3.15
C THR A 43 18.12 0.49 -3.20
N PHE A 44 17.52 1.17 -4.17
CA PHE A 44 17.64 2.62 -4.33
C PHE A 44 16.80 3.41 -3.31
N SER A 45 15.71 2.84 -2.79
CA SER A 45 14.91 3.46 -1.72
C SER A 45 15.68 3.63 -0.40
N ILE A 46 16.78 2.89 -0.23
CA ILE A 46 17.68 3.04 0.93
C ILE A 46 18.37 4.41 0.89
N ILE A 47 18.59 5.01 -0.27
CA ILE A 47 19.31 6.29 -0.41
C ILE A 47 18.58 7.41 0.35
N PRO A 48 17.27 7.69 0.12
CA PRO A 48 16.52 8.61 0.96
C PRO A 48 16.53 8.21 2.44
N ALA A 49 16.37 6.91 2.74
CA ALA A 49 16.33 6.44 4.13
C ALA A 49 17.64 6.72 4.89
N MET A 50 18.80 6.69 4.21
CA MET A 50 20.11 7.02 4.78
C MET A 50 20.25 8.48 5.20
N LEU A 51 19.47 9.40 4.61
CA LEU A 51 19.46 10.82 4.97
C LEU A 51 18.72 11.10 6.29
N THR A 52 18.03 10.11 6.84
CA THR A 52 17.30 10.25 8.10
C THR A 52 18.22 9.95 9.29
N LYS A 53 18.22 10.81 10.32
CA LYS A 53 19.10 10.66 11.50
C LYS A 53 18.95 9.27 12.15
N ARG A 54 20.07 8.54 12.23
CA ARG A 54 20.18 7.21 12.83
C ARG A 54 20.25 7.30 14.35
N GLY A 55 19.13 7.03 15.02
CA GLY A 55 19.08 6.87 16.48
C GLY A 55 19.16 5.41 16.95
N GLU A 56 18.96 4.43 16.05
CA GLU A 56 18.77 3.04 16.42
C GLU A 56 19.83 2.13 15.77
N ARG A 57 20.30 1.12 16.53
CA ARG A 57 21.32 0.15 16.07
C ARG A 57 20.66 -0.95 15.24
N TRP A 58 21.05 -1.11 13.98
CA TRP A 58 20.56 -2.18 13.08
C TRP A 58 20.71 -3.61 13.62
N ARG A 59 21.65 -3.82 14.55
CA ARG A 59 21.88 -5.11 15.22
C ARG A 59 20.68 -5.60 16.06
N ASP A 60 19.77 -4.70 16.44
CA ASP A 60 18.59 -5.05 17.22
C ASP A 60 17.38 -5.50 16.38
N MET A 61 17.53 -5.57 15.05
CA MET A 61 16.46 -5.94 14.11
C MET A 61 15.84 -7.32 14.36
N TYR A 62 16.60 -8.26 14.92
CA TYR A 62 16.16 -9.63 15.20
C TYR A 62 15.56 -9.82 16.60
N LYS A 63 15.50 -8.77 17.42
CA LYS A 63 14.82 -8.82 18.72
C LYS A 63 13.32 -8.63 18.49
N LEU A 64 12.62 -9.75 18.38
CA LEU A 64 11.20 -9.82 18.06
C LEU A 64 10.42 -10.39 19.25
N GLU A 65 9.32 -9.74 19.60
CA GLU A 65 8.37 -10.30 20.57
C GLU A 65 7.42 -11.31 19.90
N HIS A 66 7.08 -11.09 18.63
CA HIS A 66 6.13 -11.88 17.84
C HIS A 66 6.78 -12.31 16.51
N PRO A 67 7.83 -13.16 16.54
CA PRO A 67 8.64 -13.46 15.36
C PRO A 67 7.81 -14.03 14.20
N TRP A 68 6.92 -14.98 14.48
CA TRP A 68 6.06 -15.59 13.46
C TRP A 68 5.19 -14.57 12.71
N LEU A 69 4.56 -13.65 13.45
CA LEU A 69 3.71 -12.63 12.85
C LEU A 69 4.53 -11.63 12.02
N VAL A 70 5.72 -11.25 12.49
CA VAL A 70 6.58 -10.33 11.74
C VAL A 70 7.09 -10.97 10.44
N HIS A 71 7.48 -12.24 10.45
CA HIS A 71 7.88 -12.96 9.25
C HIS A 71 6.72 -13.13 8.25
N LEU A 72 5.54 -13.56 8.72
CA LEU A 72 4.34 -13.65 7.89
C LEU A 72 3.97 -12.29 7.27
N ARG A 73 4.09 -11.22 8.05
CA ARG A 73 3.86 -9.85 7.57
C ARG A 73 4.86 -9.44 6.48
N CYS A 74 6.13 -9.79 6.61
CA CYS A 74 7.12 -9.51 5.56
C CYS A 74 6.81 -10.28 4.26
N LEU A 75 6.48 -11.58 4.37
CA LEU A 75 6.11 -12.40 3.22
C LEU A 75 4.88 -11.86 2.51
N THR A 76 3.80 -11.60 3.26
CA THR A 76 2.56 -11.04 2.69
C THR A 76 2.77 -9.65 2.07
N ALA A 77 3.64 -8.82 2.63
CA ALA A 77 3.94 -7.49 2.09
C ALA A 77 4.70 -7.57 0.75
N ILE A 78 5.65 -8.50 0.62
CA ILE A 78 6.43 -8.69 -0.61
C ILE A 78 5.56 -9.30 -1.69
N SER A 79 4.84 -10.38 -1.36
CA SER A 79 3.89 -11.00 -2.29
C SER A 79 2.81 -10.00 -2.73
N GLY A 80 2.29 -9.19 -1.81
CA GLY A 80 1.33 -8.13 -2.11
C GLY A 80 1.90 -7.07 -3.06
N THR A 81 3.11 -6.58 -2.79
CA THR A 81 3.81 -5.63 -3.69
C THR A 81 4.02 -6.22 -5.09
N ALA A 82 4.44 -7.49 -5.17
CA ALA A 82 4.61 -8.18 -6.44
C ALA A 82 3.28 -8.30 -7.21
N CYS A 83 2.18 -8.61 -6.53
CA CYS A 83 0.85 -8.63 -7.13
C CYS A 83 0.44 -7.26 -7.68
N VAL A 84 0.68 -6.17 -6.94
CA VAL A 84 0.35 -4.80 -7.36
C VAL A 84 1.18 -4.39 -8.58
N MET A 85 2.49 -4.63 -8.55
CA MET A 85 3.36 -4.33 -9.68
C MET A 85 2.98 -5.15 -10.92
N TYR A 86 2.66 -6.45 -10.77
CA TYR A 86 2.13 -7.27 -11.85
C TYR A 86 0.82 -6.70 -12.41
N ALA A 87 -0.09 -6.25 -11.55
CA ALA A 87 -1.34 -5.65 -11.99
C ALA A 87 -1.11 -4.37 -12.81
N PHE A 88 -0.19 -3.50 -12.39
CA PHE A 88 0.16 -2.29 -13.16
C PHE A 88 0.67 -2.61 -14.57
N THR A 89 1.33 -3.74 -14.77
CA THR A 89 1.86 -4.12 -16.09
C THR A 89 0.85 -4.85 -16.97
N HIS A 90 -0.32 -5.25 -16.44
CA HIS A 90 -1.32 -6.04 -17.17
C HIS A 90 -2.64 -5.31 -17.38
N ILE A 91 -3.11 -4.51 -16.42
CA ILE A 91 -4.43 -3.85 -16.49
C ILE A 91 -4.31 -2.33 -16.43
N GLN A 92 -5.44 -1.63 -16.62
CA GLN A 92 -5.45 -0.17 -16.70
C GLN A 92 -5.14 0.46 -15.33
N PHE A 93 -4.48 1.61 -15.34
CA PHE A 93 -4.02 2.28 -14.11
C PHE A 93 -5.17 2.57 -13.13
N ALA A 94 -6.31 3.01 -13.66
CA ALA A 94 -7.51 3.29 -12.88
C ALA A 94 -8.10 2.01 -12.23
N GLU A 95 -8.04 0.88 -12.92
CA GLU A 95 -8.54 -0.41 -12.42
C GLU A 95 -7.67 -0.91 -11.27
N VAL A 96 -6.33 -0.78 -11.37
CA VAL A 96 -5.40 -1.15 -10.29
C VAL A 96 -5.74 -0.42 -9.00
N TYR A 97 -5.81 0.91 -9.03
CA TYR A 97 -6.13 1.66 -7.81
C TYR A 97 -7.54 1.41 -7.30
N ALA A 98 -8.54 1.33 -8.19
CA ALA A 98 -9.91 1.01 -7.77
C ALA A 98 -9.96 -0.32 -7.01
N ILE A 99 -9.34 -1.38 -7.53
CA ILE A 99 -9.22 -2.66 -6.83
C ILE A 99 -8.43 -2.51 -5.53
N GLY A 100 -7.36 -1.72 -5.53
CA GLY A 100 -6.58 -1.43 -4.32
C GLY A 100 -7.41 -0.83 -3.19
N PHE A 101 -8.40 0.01 -3.51
CA PHE A 101 -9.34 0.58 -2.52
C PHE A 101 -10.34 -0.43 -1.92
N THR A 102 -10.29 -1.71 -2.31
CA THR A 102 -10.95 -2.79 -1.59
C THR A 102 -10.17 -3.25 -0.35
N THR A 103 -8.87 -2.92 -0.23
CA THR A 103 -8.03 -3.29 0.91
C THR A 103 -8.66 -2.96 2.27
N PRO A 104 -9.26 -1.77 2.50
CA PRO A 104 -9.93 -1.44 3.75
C PRO A 104 -11.11 -2.36 4.11
N LEU A 105 -11.84 -2.90 3.12
CA LEU A 105 -12.90 -3.89 3.33
C LEU A 105 -12.30 -5.17 3.94
N PHE A 106 -11.24 -5.69 3.34
CA PHE A 106 -10.57 -6.89 3.82
C PHE A 106 -9.88 -6.67 5.18
N VAL A 107 -9.27 -5.51 5.40
CA VAL A 107 -8.70 -5.15 6.72
C VAL A 107 -9.79 -5.17 7.78
N THR A 108 -10.97 -4.61 7.47
CA THR A 108 -12.10 -4.58 8.40
C THR A 108 -12.60 -5.99 8.70
N LEU A 109 -12.78 -6.82 7.67
CA LEU A 109 -13.18 -8.23 7.82
C LEU A 109 -12.20 -9.02 8.69
N LEU A 110 -10.89 -8.92 8.41
CA LEU A 110 -9.84 -9.58 9.19
C LEU A 110 -9.76 -9.04 10.62
N SER A 111 -10.01 -7.74 10.83
CA SER A 111 -10.03 -7.14 12.17
C SER A 111 -11.20 -7.65 13.01
N VAL A 112 -12.38 -7.84 12.41
CA VAL A 112 -13.52 -8.46 13.11
C VAL A 112 -13.24 -9.93 13.44
N LEU A 113 -12.66 -10.69 12.50
CA LEU A 113 -12.43 -12.13 12.66
C LEU A 113 -11.28 -12.45 13.62
N LEU A 114 -10.13 -11.81 13.43
CA LEU A 114 -8.88 -12.14 14.14
C LEU A 114 -8.69 -11.31 15.41
N LEU A 115 -9.01 -10.02 15.36
CA LEU A 115 -8.83 -9.10 16.48
C LEU A 115 -10.11 -8.94 17.33
N ARG A 116 -11.23 -9.52 16.88
CA ARG A 116 -12.56 -9.41 17.52
C ARG A 116 -12.98 -7.95 17.75
N GLU A 117 -12.61 -7.08 16.82
CA GLU A 117 -13.00 -5.66 16.87
C GLU A 117 -14.50 -5.51 16.55
N HIS A 118 -15.17 -4.58 17.25
CA HIS A 118 -16.56 -4.25 16.96
C HIS A 118 -16.67 -3.08 15.99
N VAL A 119 -17.12 -3.37 14.78
CA VAL A 119 -17.34 -2.40 13.70
C VAL A 119 -18.82 -2.04 13.62
N ALA A 120 -19.12 -0.74 13.53
CA ALA A 120 -20.50 -0.26 13.44
C ALA A 120 -21.11 -0.56 12.05
N LEU A 121 -22.43 -0.80 12.02
CA LEU A 121 -23.14 -1.20 10.80
C LEU A 121 -22.98 -0.20 9.64
N HIS A 122 -22.97 1.11 9.93
CA HIS A 122 -22.77 2.14 8.90
C HIS A 122 -21.42 1.98 8.15
N ARG A 123 -20.37 1.51 8.83
CA ARG A 123 -19.06 1.29 8.19
C ARG A 123 -19.11 0.10 7.24
N TRP A 124 -19.81 -0.97 7.61
CA TRP A 124 -20.03 -2.11 6.73
C TRP A 124 -20.77 -1.70 5.46
N VAL A 125 -21.80 -0.87 5.59
CA VAL A 125 -22.55 -0.33 4.46
C VAL A 125 -21.64 0.50 3.56
N LEU A 126 -20.85 1.42 4.11
CA LEU A 126 -19.94 2.26 3.31
C LEU A 126 -18.84 1.45 2.62
N LEU A 127 -18.26 0.44 3.29
CA LEU A 127 -17.29 -0.46 2.68
C LEU A 127 -17.90 -1.29 1.56
N PHE A 128 -19.14 -1.76 1.73
CA PHE A 128 -19.86 -2.48 0.70
C PHE A 128 -20.19 -1.59 -0.50
N ILE A 129 -20.61 -0.35 -0.28
CA ILE A 129 -20.82 0.64 -1.34
C ILE A 129 -19.51 0.90 -2.10
N SER A 130 -18.39 1.07 -1.39
CA SER A 130 -17.07 1.22 -2.02
C SER A 130 -16.73 0.01 -2.89
N PHE A 131 -16.96 -1.21 -2.39
CA PHE A 131 -16.76 -2.44 -3.16
C PHE A 131 -17.64 -2.51 -4.42
N LEU A 132 -18.91 -2.10 -4.35
CA LEU A 132 -19.76 -2.00 -5.54
C LEU A 132 -19.22 -0.98 -6.55
N GLY A 133 -18.66 0.13 -6.09
CA GLY A 133 -17.94 1.09 -6.94
C GLY A 133 -16.79 0.43 -7.70
N VAL A 134 -16.02 -0.45 -7.05
CA VAL A 134 -14.95 -1.23 -7.71
C VAL A 134 -15.52 -2.21 -8.74
N VAL A 135 -16.63 -2.89 -8.43
CA VAL A 135 -17.31 -3.77 -9.40
C VAL A 135 -17.78 -2.99 -10.63
N LEU A 136 -18.25 -1.75 -10.47
CA LEU A 136 -18.61 -0.85 -11.57
C LEU A 136 -17.41 -0.42 -12.43
N VAL A 137 -16.22 -0.28 -11.82
CA VAL A 137 -14.98 0.02 -12.56
C VAL A 137 -14.57 -1.18 -13.41
N ILE A 138 -14.54 -2.39 -12.83
CA ILE A 138 -14.09 -3.61 -13.53
C ILE A 138 -15.10 -4.07 -14.58
N ARG A 139 -16.40 -3.97 -14.29
CA ARG A 139 -17.52 -4.50 -15.10
C ARG A 139 -17.34 -5.95 -15.56
N PRO A 140 -17.33 -6.89 -14.60
CA PRO A 140 -17.33 -8.30 -14.95
C PRO A 140 -18.52 -8.62 -15.86
N GLY A 141 -18.26 -9.27 -17.00
CA GLY A 141 -19.28 -9.69 -17.97
C GLY A 141 -19.44 -8.75 -19.17
N MET A 142 -19.03 -7.48 -19.06
CA MET A 142 -18.98 -6.56 -20.21
C MET A 142 -17.57 -6.45 -20.80
N ARG A 143 -16.54 -6.61 -19.97
CA ARG A 143 -15.12 -6.68 -20.37
C ARG A 143 -14.56 -8.05 -19.96
N ALA A 144 -13.58 -8.52 -20.72
CA ALA A 144 -12.86 -9.74 -20.37
C ALA A 144 -12.09 -9.52 -19.07
N LEU A 145 -12.21 -10.44 -18.12
CA LEU A 145 -11.42 -10.42 -16.90
C LEU A 145 -10.04 -10.97 -17.19
N GLU A 146 -9.06 -10.08 -17.20
CA GLU A 146 -7.65 -10.42 -17.35
C GLU A 146 -7.04 -10.94 -16.04
N THR A 147 -5.93 -11.66 -16.13
CA THR A 147 -5.19 -12.19 -14.98
C THR A 147 -4.81 -11.10 -13.98
N GLY A 148 -4.50 -9.88 -14.45
CA GLY A 148 -4.18 -8.73 -13.61
C GLY A 148 -5.27 -8.37 -12.59
N HIS A 149 -6.56 -8.56 -12.92
CA HIS A 149 -7.67 -8.29 -12.00
C HIS A 149 -7.64 -9.23 -10.79
N PHE A 150 -7.45 -10.53 -11.04
CA PHE A 150 -7.41 -11.55 -10.00
C PHE A 150 -6.15 -11.40 -9.14
N VAL A 151 -5.01 -11.13 -9.78
CA VAL A 151 -3.74 -10.90 -9.07
C VAL A 151 -3.82 -9.63 -8.21
N MET A 152 -4.42 -8.55 -8.70
CA MET A 152 -4.61 -7.33 -7.90
C MET A 152 -5.54 -7.56 -6.70
N MET A 153 -6.61 -8.34 -6.87
CA MET A 153 -7.51 -8.72 -5.77
C MET A 153 -6.76 -9.54 -4.71
N ALA A 154 -5.93 -10.50 -5.13
CA ALA A 154 -5.05 -11.23 -4.20
C ALA A 154 -4.08 -10.27 -3.49
N GLY A 155 -3.52 -9.30 -4.21
CA GLY A 155 -2.69 -8.22 -3.66
C GLY A 155 -3.41 -7.40 -2.59
N ALA A 156 -4.68 -7.05 -2.79
CA ALA A 156 -5.50 -6.34 -1.81
C ALA A 156 -5.74 -7.16 -0.53
N VAL A 157 -5.98 -8.48 -0.66
CA VAL A 157 -6.10 -9.40 0.49
C VAL A 157 -4.77 -9.53 1.23
N LEU A 158 -3.66 -9.71 0.51
CA LEU A 158 -2.32 -9.79 1.11
C LEU A 158 -1.95 -8.49 1.83
N GLY A 159 -2.21 -7.33 1.19
CA GLY A 159 -2.04 -6.01 1.80
C GLY A 159 -2.90 -5.82 3.04
N ALA A 160 -4.12 -6.38 3.06
CA ALA A 160 -4.97 -6.37 4.23
C ALA A 160 -4.43 -7.23 5.37
N ILE A 161 -3.89 -8.41 5.07
CA ILE A 161 -3.20 -9.27 6.06
C ILE A 161 -1.98 -8.53 6.64
N THR A 162 -1.12 -7.98 5.78
CA THR A 162 0.05 -7.17 6.17
C THR A 162 -0.36 -6.02 7.09
N THR A 163 -1.39 -5.27 6.72
CA THR A 163 -1.89 -4.13 7.50
C THR A 163 -2.48 -4.56 8.84
N THR A 164 -3.24 -5.65 8.87
CA THR A 164 -3.85 -6.20 10.10
C THR A 164 -2.77 -6.68 11.07
N ILE A 165 -1.77 -7.43 10.58
CA ILE A 165 -0.65 -7.87 11.40
C ILE A 165 0.14 -6.66 11.92
N LEU A 166 0.47 -5.70 11.05
CA LEU A 166 1.13 -4.45 11.43
C LEU A 166 0.39 -3.74 12.56
N ARG A 167 -0.94 -3.60 12.48
CA ARG A 167 -1.74 -2.98 13.55
C ARG A 167 -1.60 -3.71 14.88
N HIS A 168 -1.49 -5.03 14.87
CA HIS A 168 -1.34 -5.83 16.08
C HIS A 168 0.08 -5.75 16.68
N VAL A 169 1.12 -5.81 15.84
CA VAL A 169 2.52 -5.92 16.30
C VAL A 169 3.21 -4.56 16.46
N ALA A 170 2.79 -3.50 15.75
CA ALA A 170 3.43 -2.18 15.79
C ALA A 170 3.59 -1.58 17.19
N PRO A 171 2.63 -1.72 18.13
CA PRO A 171 2.79 -1.17 19.47
C PRO A 171 3.80 -1.93 20.34
N LYS A 172 4.19 -3.15 19.95
CA LYS A 172 5.01 -4.08 20.71
C LYS A 172 6.40 -4.28 20.11
N GLU A 173 6.51 -4.17 18.79
CA GLU A 173 7.74 -4.36 18.05
C GLU A 173 8.52 -3.05 17.85
N ARG A 174 9.83 -3.17 17.76
CA ARG A 174 10.71 -2.03 17.46
C ARG A 174 10.55 -1.61 16.01
N ARG A 175 10.66 -0.30 15.75
CA ARG A 175 10.59 0.26 14.38
C ARG A 175 11.68 -0.31 13.48
N VAL A 176 12.92 -0.43 13.98
CA VAL A 176 14.02 -1.09 13.25
C VAL A 176 13.67 -2.51 12.82
N SER A 177 13.04 -3.30 13.69
CA SER A 177 12.69 -4.68 13.37
C SER A 177 11.65 -4.73 12.24
N LEU A 178 10.61 -3.89 12.31
CA LEU A 178 9.55 -3.86 11.31
C LEU A 178 10.00 -3.35 9.94
N VAL A 179 10.85 -2.32 9.90
CA VAL A 179 11.34 -1.75 8.63
C VAL A 179 12.53 -2.55 8.10
N GLY A 180 13.46 -2.92 8.97
CA GLY A 180 14.69 -3.60 8.59
C GLY A 180 14.43 -5.01 8.06
N LEU A 181 13.56 -5.80 8.72
CA LEU A 181 13.23 -7.15 8.22
C LEU A 181 12.46 -7.08 6.90
N GLN A 182 11.58 -6.10 6.73
CA GLN A 182 10.87 -5.87 5.48
C GLN A 182 11.86 -5.59 4.34
N VAL A 183 12.82 -4.68 4.53
CA VAL A 183 13.85 -4.36 3.53
C VAL A 183 14.73 -5.56 3.24
N LEU A 184 15.16 -6.30 4.28
CA LEU A 184 15.99 -7.49 4.12
C LEU A 184 15.27 -8.59 3.34
N TYR A 185 14.03 -8.91 3.72
CA TYR A 185 13.23 -9.91 3.02
C TYR A 185 12.96 -9.47 1.58
N SER A 186 12.65 -8.19 1.35
CA SER A 186 12.41 -7.66 0.01
C SER A 186 13.67 -7.78 -0.84
N ALA A 187 14.85 -7.48 -0.30
CA ALA A 187 16.11 -7.64 -0.99
C ALA A 187 16.39 -9.11 -1.34
N ILE A 188 16.26 -10.03 -0.37
CA ILE A 188 16.57 -11.46 -0.58
C ILE A 188 15.56 -12.12 -1.53
N VAL A 189 14.27 -11.97 -1.25
CA VAL A 189 13.21 -12.65 -2.03
C VAL A 189 13.21 -12.14 -3.47
N ASN A 190 13.27 -10.83 -3.68
CA ASN A 190 13.32 -10.28 -5.03
C ASN A 190 14.63 -10.65 -5.75
N ALA A 191 15.77 -10.67 -5.05
CA ALA A 191 17.04 -11.11 -5.64
C ALA A 191 17.00 -12.58 -6.09
N VAL A 192 16.38 -13.47 -5.33
CA VAL A 192 16.25 -14.89 -5.69
C VAL A 192 15.25 -15.07 -6.83
N LEU A 193 14.08 -14.42 -6.75
CA LEU A 193 13.02 -14.59 -7.74
C LEU A 193 13.30 -13.89 -9.07
N MET A 194 14.20 -12.91 -9.11
CA MET A 194 14.61 -12.32 -10.39
C MET A 194 15.59 -13.20 -11.18
N LEU A 195 16.31 -14.14 -10.55
CA LEU A 195 17.38 -14.92 -11.21
C LEU A 195 16.94 -15.66 -12.49
N PRO A 196 15.77 -16.33 -12.56
CA PRO A 196 15.38 -17.10 -13.75
C PRO A 196 15.20 -16.23 -15.00
N ASP A 197 14.68 -15.01 -14.82
CA ASP A 197 14.31 -14.08 -15.89
C ASP A 197 15.15 -12.79 -15.86
N PHE A 198 16.35 -12.85 -15.26
CA PHE A 198 17.17 -11.66 -15.04
C PHE A 198 17.74 -11.14 -16.36
N VAL A 199 17.45 -9.87 -16.67
CA VAL A 199 17.98 -9.18 -17.84
C VAL A 199 18.78 -7.98 -17.35
N VAL A 200 20.05 -7.86 -17.74
CA VAL A 200 20.86 -6.72 -17.31
C VAL A 200 20.23 -5.40 -17.80
N PRO A 201 19.82 -4.48 -16.90
CA PRO A 201 19.21 -3.23 -17.31
C PRO A 201 20.19 -2.38 -18.12
N THR A 202 19.70 -1.82 -19.22
CA THR A 202 20.42 -0.76 -19.95
C THR A 202 20.62 0.47 -19.07
N PRO A 203 21.60 1.35 -19.36
CA PRO A 203 21.80 2.59 -18.58
C PRO A 203 20.55 3.46 -18.50
N ALA A 204 19.73 3.50 -19.55
CA ALA A 204 18.45 4.21 -19.55
C ALA A 204 17.44 3.58 -18.58
N GLN A 205 17.28 2.25 -18.62
CA GLN A 205 16.41 1.53 -17.67
C GLN A 205 16.90 1.68 -16.23
N LEU A 206 18.21 1.66 -16.00
CA LEU A 206 18.79 1.88 -14.68
C LEU A 206 18.47 3.29 -14.16
N GLY A 207 18.49 4.30 -15.03
CA GLY A 207 18.03 5.66 -14.70
C GLY A 207 16.56 5.71 -14.28
N VAL A 208 15.69 4.97 -14.97
CA VAL A 208 14.27 4.84 -14.60
C VAL A 208 14.11 4.12 -13.25
N LEU A 209 14.80 2.99 -13.05
CA LEU A 209 14.79 2.23 -11.79
C LEU A 209 15.29 3.05 -10.60
N LEU A 210 16.33 3.86 -10.82
CA LEU A 210 16.81 4.83 -9.82
C LEU A 210 15.71 5.85 -9.50
N GLY A 211 15.04 6.39 -10.53
CA GLY A 211 13.89 7.29 -10.36
C GLY A 211 12.76 6.68 -9.53
N ILE A 212 12.37 5.45 -9.83
CA ILE A 212 11.34 4.70 -9.08
C ILE A 212 11.74 4.57 -7.60
N GLY A 213 12.97 4.11 -7.32
CA GLY A 213 13.46 3.93 -5.96
C GLY A 213 13.57 5.23 -5.17
N LEU A 214 14.03 6.32 -5.81
CA LEU A 214 14.12 7.63 -5.18
C LEU A 214 12.73 8.21 -4.89
N LEU A 215 11.80 8.17 -5.85
CA LEU A 215 10.43 8.66 -5.68
C LEU A 215 9.67 7.84 -4.62
N GLY A 216 9.83 6.51 -4.62
CA GLY A 216 9.25 5.64 -3.60
C GLY A 216 9.83 5.92 -2.21
N GLY A 217 11.15 6.03 -2.09
CA GLY A 217 11.81 6.35 -0.82
C GLY A 217 11.45 7.73 -0.29
N MET A 218 11.46 8.76 -1.14
CA MET A 218 11.05 10.13 -0.79
C MET A 218 9.57 10.18 -0.39
N GLY A 219 8.69 9.52 -1.15
CA GLY A 219 7.27 9.41 -0.82
C GLY A 219 7.07 8.77 0.56
N GLY A 220 7.80 7.69 0.86
CA GLY A 220 7.79 7.05 2.18
C GLY A 220 8.20 8.01 3.30
N LEU A 221 9.27 8.78 3.12
CA LEU A 221 9.72 9.78 4.10
C LEU A 221 8.71 10.91 4.30
N LEU A 222 8.14 11.43 3.21
CA LEU A 222 7.10 12.46 3.25
C LEU A 222 5.87 11.98 4.02
N LEU A 223 5.44 10.73 3.78
CA LEU A 223 4.30 10.15 4.48
C LEU A 223 4.61 9.92 5.97
N ILE A 224 5.83 9.49 6.30
CA ILE A 224 6.28 9.40 7.71
C ILE A 224 6.23 10.78 8.36
N GLN A 225 6.75 11.82 7.72
CA GLN A 225 6.70 13.18 8.26
C GLN A 225 5.27 13.71 8.39
N ALA A 226 4.40 13.45 7.41
CA ALA A 226 2.99 13.77 7.47
C ALA A 226 2.33 13.16 8.70
N SER A 227 2.52 11.86 8.92
CA SER A 227 1.95 11.12 10.07
C SER A 227 2.45 11.59 11.43
N ARG A 228 3.60 12.27 11.49
CA ARG A 228 4.14 12.86 12.72
C ARG A 228 3.56 14.24 13.02
N GLN A 229 3.14 14.98 12.00
CA GLN A 229 2.69 16.35 12.11
C GLN A 229 1.17 16.50 12.07
N THR A 230 0.45 15.48 11.57
CA THR A 230 -0.99 15.56 11.36
C THR A 230 -1.65 14.24 11.73
N PRO A 231 -2.82 14.27 12.41
CA PRO A 231 -3.61 13.07 12.71
C PRO A 231 -3.93 12.22 11.47
N ALA A 232 -3.92 10.90 11.63
CA ALA A 232 -4.12 9.95 10.53
C ALA A 232 -5.47 10.11 9.82
N ASN A 233 -6.52 10.57 10.51
CA ASN A 233 -7.85 10.80 9.92
C ASN A 233 -7.87 11.97 8.91
N LEU A 234 -6.92 12.91 8.98
CA LEU A 234 -6.75 13.98 7.99
C LEU A 234 -5.84 13.57 6.84
N ILE A 235 -4.96 12.59 7.06
CA ILE A 235 -4.02 12.07 6.05
C ILE A 235 -4.70 11.02 5.17
N ALA A 236 -5.51 10.13 5.76
CA ALA A 236 -6.16 9.02 5.05
C ALA A 236 -6.99 9.46 3.82
N PRO A 237 -7.76 10.57 3.86
CA PRO A 237 -8.46 11.10 2.69
C PRO A 237 -7.55 11.44 1.51
N VAL A 238 -6.30 11.82 1.78
CA VAL A 238 -5.36 12.26 0.76
C VAL A 238 -4.93 11.10 -0.14
N GLN A 239 -4.96 9.86 0.36
CA GLN A 239 -4.66 8.67 -0.44
C GLN A 239 -5.57 8.53 -1.67
N TYR A 240 -6.82 8.97 -1.57
CA TYR A 240 -7.76 8.92 -2.70
C TYR A 240 -7.34 9.80 -3.88
N SER A 241 -6.39 10.74 -3.70
CA SER A 241 -5.81 11.48 -4.82
C SER A 241 -5.10 10.57 -5.83
N GLN A 242 -4.68 9.37 -5.43
CA GLN A 242 -4.07 8.40 -6.36
C GLN A 242 -5.00 8.03 -7.52
N LEU A 243 -6.34 8.04 -7.34
CA LEU A 243 -7.27 7.85 -8.45
C LEU A 243 -7.20 8.99 -9.46
N ILE A 244 -7.02 10.24 -9.01
CA ILE A 244 -6.86 11.39 -9.90
C ILE A 244 -5.57 11.24 -10.71
N TRP A 245 -4.47 10.90 -10.03
CA TRP A 245 -3.19 10.63 -10.69
C TRP A 245 -3.28 9.43 -11.65
N ALA A 246 -4.10 8.44 -11.33
CA ALA A 246 -4.29 7.28 -12.20
C ALA A 246 -4.94 7.63 -13.53
N ILE A 247 -5.97 8.47 -13.49
CA ILE A 247 -6.63 8.97 -14.71
C ILE A 247 -5.65 9.84 -15.49
N LEU A 248 -4.94 10.74 -14.80
CA LEU A 248 -4.00 11.66 -15.43
C LEU A 248 -2.85 10.92 -16.12
N PHE A 249 -2.17 10.02 -15.42
CA PHE A 249 -1.03 9.29 -15.96
C PHE A 249 -1.45 8.20 -16.94
N GLY A 250 -2.60 7.55 -16.71
CA GLY A 250 -3.23 6.66 -17.68
C GLY A 250 -3.44 7.37 -19.02
N ALA A 251 -4.07 8.54 -19.00
CA ALA A 251 -4.34 9.32 -20.20
C ALA A 251 -3.06 9.86 -20.86
N LEU A 252 -2.13 10.44 -20.07
CA LEU A 252 -0.94 11.11 -20.61
C LEU A 252 0.12 10.15 -21.15
N PHE A 253 0.36 9.03 -20.48
CA PHE A 253 1.48 8.14 -20.80
C PHE A 253 1.06 6.83 -21.46
N PHE A 254 -0.17 6.36 -21.22
CA PHE A 254 -0.63 5.04 -21.66
C PHE A 254 -1.82 5.07 -22.62
N ASN A 255 -2.31 6.27 -22.97
CA ASN A 255 -3.52 6.44 -23.80
C ASN A 255 -4.73 5.69 -23.21
N GLU A 256 -4.78 5.58 -21.88
CA GLU A 256 -5.83 4.90 -21.11
C GLU A 256 -6.85 5.93 -20.60
N TYR A 257 -8.04 5.93 -21.19
CA TYR A 257 -9.14 6.77 -20.74
C TYR A 257 -10.21 5.92 -20.07
N PRO A 258 -10.52 6.18 -18.78
CA PRO A 258 -11.68 5.56 -18.16
C PRO A 258 -12.94 6.09 -18.83
N ASP A 259 -13.86 5.19 -19.14
CA ASP A 259 -15.16 5.56 -19.67
C ASP A 259 -16.09 6.10 -18.56
N TRP A 260 -17.29 6.54 -18.95
CA TRP A 260 -18.18 7.25 -18.03
C TRP A 260 -18.60 6.41 -16.82
N ILE A 261 -18.85 5.11 -16.96
CA ILE A 261 -19.24 4.29 -15.80
C ILE A 261 -18.03 3.92 -14.92
N ALA A 262 -16.80 3.84 -15.46
CA ALA A 262 -15.61 3.71 -14.62
C ALA A 262 -15.41 4.97 -13.78
N ILE A 263 -15.66 6.16 -14.36
CA ILE A 263 -15.66 7.43 -13.62
C ILE A 263 -16.71 7.41 -12.50
N VAL A 264 -17.94 6.99 -12.80
CA VAL A 264 -18.99 6.85 -11.76
C VAL A 264 -18.57 5.86 -10.67
N GLY A 265 -18.00 4.71 -11.04
CA GLY A 265 -17.48 3.73 -10.08
C GLY A 265 -16.39 4.31 -9.18
N MET A 266 -15.42 5.04 -9.74
CA MET A 266 -14.38 5.72 -8.98
C MET A 266 -14.95 6.79 -8.04
N LEU A 267 -15.94 7.57 -8.48
CA LEU A 267 -16.62 8.55 -7.62
C LEU A 267 -17.34 7.88 -6.44
N VAL A 268 -17.95 6.70 -6.67
CA VAL A 268 -18.57 5.89 -5.60
C VAL A 268 -17.51 5.40 -4.61
N VAL A 269 -16.38 4.87 -5.09
CA VAL A 269 -15.24 4.43 -4.25
C VAL A 269 -14.73 5.58 -3.37
N VAL A 270 -14.45 6.74 -3.99
CA VAL A 270 -13.96 7.93 -3.29
C VAL A 270 -14.99 8.43 -2.29
N GLY A 271 -16.24 8.61 -2.70
CA GLY A 271 -17.30 9.13 -1.86
C GLY A 271 -17.55 8.24 -0.63
N ALA A 272 -17.72 6.94 -0.83
CA ALA A 272 -17.95 5.99 0.25
C ALA A 272 -16.72 5.84 1.16
N GLY A 273 -15.53 5.81 0.57
CA GLY A 273 -14.26 5.74 1.27
C GLY A 273 -14.00 6.95 2.17
N LEU A 274 -14.20 8.16 1.63
CA LEU A 274 -14.09 9.41 2.38
C LEU A 274 -15.13 9.49 3.51
N LEU A 275 -16.40 9.16 3.23
CA LEU A 275 -17.44 9.13 4.25
C LEU A 275 -17.11 8.15 5.37
N ASN A 276 -16.52 6.99 5.05
CA ASN A 276 -16.14 5.99 6.06
C ASN A 276 -15.05 6.54 6.99
N VAL A 277 -14.03 7.21 6.43
CA VAL A 277 -12.96 7.85 7.21
C VAL A 277 -13.50 9.02 8.04
N LEU A 278 -14.39 9.84 7.49
CA LEU A 278 -14.95 11.00 8.21
C LEU A 278 -15.93 10.60 9.32
N THR A 279 -16.63 9.47 9.15
CA THR A 279 -17.55 8.94 10.17
C THR A 279 -16.79 8.19 11.28
N GLU A 280 -15.47 8.01 11.15
CA GLU A 280 -14.61 7.46 12.18
C GLU A 280 -14.49 8.42 13.37
N ARG A 281 -15.47 8.35 14.29
CA ARG A 281 -15.30 8.93 15.61
C ARG A 281 -14.15 8.21 16.32
N PRO A 282 -13.16 8.91 16.89
CA PRO A 282 -12.19 8.27 17.77
C PRO A 282 -12.97 7.69 18.96
N ARG A 283 -13.21 6.38 18.95
CA ARG A 283 -13.54 5.68 20.19
C ARG A 283 -12.28 5.67 21.01
N ILE A 284 -12.09 6.71 21.83
CA ILE A 284 -11.27 6.60 23.03
C ILE A 284 -11.93 5.50 23.85
N ARG A 285 -11.43 4.28 23.71
CA ARG A 285 -11.76 3.18 24.60
C ARG A 285 -10.46 2.77 25.27
N TRP A 286 -10.02 3.62 26.20
CA TRP A 286 -9.26 3.13 27.34
C TRP A 286 -10.10 2.00 27.96
N LYS A 287 -9.71 0.76 27.74
CA LYS A 287 -10.07 -0.33 28.64
C LYS A 287 -8.77 -0.81 29.29
N PRO A 288 -8.61 -0.60 30.60
CA PRO A 288 -7.42 -1.01 31.33
C PRO A 288 -7.23 -2.52 31.24
N ARG A 289 -5.96 -2.93 31.17
CA ARG A 289 -5.46 -4.30 31.26
C ARG A 289 -6.25 -5.14 32.26
N ILE A 290 -7.05 -6.09 31.78
CA ILE A 290 -7.36 -7.31 32.54
C ILE A 290 -7.61 -8.44 31.54
N PHE A 291 -6.56 -9.22 31.22
CA PHE A 291 -6.77 -10.64 31.00
C PHE A 291 -5.49 -11.39 31.39
N PHE A 292 -5.61 -12.10 32.51
CA PHE A 292 -4.64 -13.03 33.06
C PHE A 292 -4.24 -14.06 32.00
N PHE A 293 -2.94 -14.27 31.83
CA PHE A 293 -2.43 -15.58 31.43
C PHE A 293 -1.83 -16.22 32.69
N ARG A 294 -2.64 -17.08 33.30
CA ARG A 294 -2.20 -18.04 34.31
C ARG A 294 -1.72 -19.26 33.53
N ILE A 295 -0.41 -19.42 33.39
CA ILE A 295 0.25 -20.72 33.24
C ILE A 295 1.04 -20.82 34.55
N GLY A 296 0.72 -21.66 35.53
CA GLY A 296 0.31 -23.05 35.39
C GLY A 296 1.54 -23.96 35.46
N GLN A 297 2.32 -23.79 36.54
CA GLN A 297 3.46 -24.57 37.04
C GLN A 297 4.69 -24.74 36.14
#